data_AF-A0A358MDM5-F1
#
_entry.id   AF-A0A358MDM5-F1
#
_cell.length_a   1.000
_cell.length_b   1.000
_cell.length_c   1.000
_cell.angle_alpha   90.00
_cell.angle_beta   90.00
_cell.angle_gamma   90.00
#
_symmetry.space_group_name_H-M   'P 1'
#
loop_
_entity.id
_entity.type
_entity.pdbx_description
1 polymer ?
#
loop_
_entity_poly.entity_id
_entity_poly.type
_entity_poly.pdbx_seq_one_letter_code
_entity_poly.pdbx_strand_id
1 'polypeptide(L)'
;ITEATIAYLDQQILAGAEVVKLFDSWAGSLKGQDFDDFALKPAKEIIAALKARHPHVPVIAFPREAGTRYVGFAKAVGADGLALDNSVDAEWAAANVQVDGCVQGNLAPHHMVNGGADLVRETQRIVQAFRKGPHIFNLGH
;
A
#
# COMPACT_ATOMS: atom_id res chain seq x y z
N ILE A 1 -0.70 -18.92 8.38
CA ILE A 1 0.14 -17.73 8.04
C ILE A 1 -0.41 -16.49 8.75
N THR A 2 -1.70 -16.18 8.61
CA THR A 2 -2.37 -15.03 9.27
C THR A 2 -1.99 -14.85 10.75
N GLU A 3 -2.20 -15.85 11.59
CA GLU A 3 -1.88 -15.78 13.04
C GLU A 3 -0.39 -15.52 13.31
N ALA A 4 0.49 -16.18 12.54
CA ALA A 4 1.93 -15.99 12.67
C ALA A 4 2.35 -14.57 12.26
N THR A 5 1.76 -14.01 11.20
CA THR A 5 2.00 -12.62 10.76
C THR A 5 1.52 -11.62 11.81
N ILE A 6 0.36 -11.87 12.43
CA ILE A 6 -0.15 -11.05 13.53
C ILE A 6 0.86 -11.05 14.69
N ALA A 7 1.29 -12.24 15.14
CA ALA A 7 2.26 -12.35 16.22
C ALA A 7 3.59 -11.67 15.88
N TYR A 8 4.06 -11.82 14.64
CA TYR A 8 5.31 -11.22 14.19
C TYR A 8 5.28 -9.69 14.17
N LEU A 9 4.23 -9.10 13.59
CA LEU A 9 4.07 -7.65 13.53
C LEU A 9 3.79 -7.04 14.90
N ASP A 10 3.04 -7.74 15.76
CA ASP A 10 2.85 -7.35 17.17
C ASP A 10 4.19 -7.23 17.92
N GLN A 11 5.09 -8.22 17.76
CA GLN A 11 6.41 -8.16 18.38
C GLN A 11 7.28 -7.04 17.82
N GLN A 12 7.19 -6.72 16.52
CA GLN A 12 7.91 -5.57 15.96
C GLN A 12 7.43 -4.25 16.57
N ILE A 13 6.12 -4.11 16.77
CA ILE A 13 5.53 -2.93 17.41
C ILE A 13 6.00 -2.82 18.86
N LEU A 14 5.93 -3.90 19.63
CA LEU A 14 6.44 -3.93 21.01
C LEU A 14 7.94 -3.66 21.10
N ALA A 15 8.71 -4.00 20.06
CA ALA A 15 10.12 -3.68 19.94
C ALA A 15 10.41 -2.23 19.49
N GLY A 16 9.38 -1.43 19.19
CA GLY A 16 9.50 0.00 18.89
C GLY A 16 9.16 0.41 17.46
N ALA A 17 8.60 -0.47 16.63
CA ALA A 17 8.12 -0.06 15.31
C ALA A 17 6.92 0.90 15.43
N GLU A 18 7.09 2.13 14.93
CA GLU A 18 6.06 3.19 14.97
C GLU A 18 5.08 3.12 13.81
N VAL A 19 5.41 2.35 12.76
CA VAL A 19 4.57 2.04 11.60
C VAL A 19 4.90 0.62 11.17
N VAL A 20 3.89 -0.12 10.70
CA VAL A 20 4.12 -1.42 10.06
C VAL A 20 3.49 -1.44 8.67
N LYS A 21 4.13 -2.17 7.75
CA LYS A 21 3.63 -2.34 6.39
C LYS A 21 3.40 -3.82 6.11
N LEU A 22 2.18 -4.17 5.70
CA LEU A 22 1.80 -5.51 5.28
C LEU A 22 2.04 -5.65 3.77
N PHE A 23 3.10 -6.39 3.41
CA PHE A 23 3.47 -6.68 2.03
C PHE A 23 2.76 -7.94 1.55
N ASP A 24 1.91 -7.79 0.54
CA ASP A 24 1.43 -8.91 -0.28
C ASP A 24 1.94 -8.71 -1.70
N SER A 25 3.18 -9.17 -1.93
CA SER A 25 3.90 -9.01 -3.19
C SER A 25 3.30 -9.80 -4.35
N TRP A 26 2.34 -10.70 -4.08
CA TRP A 26 1.77 -11.64 -5.05
C TRP A 26 0.27 -11.43 -5.30
N ALA A 27 -0.35 -10.43 -4.64
CA ALA A 27 -1.78 -10.15 -4.75
C ALA A 27 -2.26 -10.04 -6.21
N GLY A 28 -1.49 -9.39 -7.08
CA GLY A 28 -1.81 -9.22 -8.50
C GLY A 28 -1.92 -10.52 -9.32
N SER A 29 -1.44 -11.66 -8.79
CA SER A 29 -1.62 -12.97 -9.43
C SER A 29 -3.02 -13.56 -9.22
N LEU A 30 -3.76 -13.08 -8.21
CA LEU A 30 -5.08 -13.58 -7.85
C LEU A 30 -6.17 -12.90 -8.69
N LYS A 31 -7.23 -13.64 -9.04
CA LYS A 31 -8.33 -13.14 -9.88
C LYS A 31 -9.68 -13.39 -9.21
N GLY A 32 -10.63 -12.48 -9.45
CA GLY A 32 -12.01 -12.64 -8.99
C GLY A 32 -12.08 -12.91 -7.47
N GLN A 33 -12.73 -14.02 -7.12
CA GLN A 33 -12.93 -14.45 -5.74
C GLN A 33 -11.63 -14.85 -5.03
N ASP A 34 -10.62 -15.33 -5.76
CA ASP A 34 -9.34 -15.72 -5.16
C ASP A 34 -8.64 -14.52 -4.51
N PHE A 35 -8.78 -13.32 -5.10
CA PHE A 35 -8.24 -12.10 -4.49
C PHE A 35 -8.96 -11.79 -3.16
N ASP A 36 -10.28 -11.98 -3.12
CA ASP A 36 -11.06 -11.74 -1.92
C ASP A 36 -10.72 -12.72 -0.80
N ASP A 37 -10.62 -14.01 -1.15
CA ASP A 37 -10.41 -15.08 -0.18
C ASP A 37 -8.96 -15.14 0.33
N PHE A 38 -7.98 -14.83 -0.53
CA PHE A 38 -6.56 -15.07 -0.23
C PHE A 38 -5.72 -13.81 -0.07
N ALA A 39 -6.17 -12.62 -0.50
CA ALA A 39 -5.49 -11.34 -0.23
C ALA A 39 -6.30 -10.43 0.71
N LEU A 40 -7.53 -10.09 0.33
CA LEU A 40 -8.34 -9.12 1.06
C LEU A 40 -8.74 -9.63 2.46
N LYS A 41 -9.31 -10.84 2.55
CA LYS A 41 -9.78 -11.39 3.81
C LYS A 41 -8.64 -11.60 4.83
N PRO A 42 -7.49 -12.20 4.49
CA PRO A 42 -6.37 -12.31 5.43
C PRO A 42 -5.79 -10.96 5.84
N ALA A 43 -5.65 -10.01 4.90
CA ALA A 43 -5.17 -8.67 5.23
C ALA A 43 -6.09 -7.96 6.23
N LYS A 44 -7.41 -8.05 6.02
CA LYS A 44 -8.41 -7.51 6.95
C LYS A 44 -8.29 -8.11 8.34
N GLU A 45 -8.12 -9.43 8.45
CA GLU A 45 -7.97 -10.13 9.73
C GLU A 45 -6.69 -9.69 10.46
N ILE A 46 -5.56 -9.63 9.76
CA ILE A 46 -4.28 -9.18 10.32
C ILE A 46 -4.39 -7.75 10.83
N ILE A 47 -4.89 -6.84 9.99
CA ILE A 47 -4.93 -5.41 10.31
C ILE A 47 -5.91 -5.15 11.46
N ALA A 48 -7.09 -5.78 11.46
CA ALA A 48 -8.03 -5.68 12.57
C ALA A 48 -7.41 -6.14 13.90
N ALA A 49 -6.67 -7.26 13.88
CA ALA A 49 -6.01 -7.78 15.07
C ALA A 49 -4.87 -6.87 15.56
N LEU A 50 -4.12 -6.24 14.66
CA LEU A 50 -3.09 -5.24 15.02
C LEU A 50 -3.73 -3.98 15.59
N LYS A 51 -4.79 -3.46 14.97
CA LYS A 51 -5.51 -2.27 15.44
C LYS A 51 -6.19 -2.48 16.79
N ALA A 52 -6.65 -3.69 17.09
CA ALA A 52 -7.20 -4.01 18.40
C ALA A 52 -6.15 -3.95 19.53
N ARG A 53 -4.89 -4.32 19.23
CA ARG A 53 -3.78 -4.30 20.20
C ARG A 53 -3.07 -2.95 20.27
N HIS A 54 -2.89 -2.31 19.11
CA HIS A 54 -2.06 -1.12 18.89
C HIS A 54 -2.84 -0.07 18.08
N PRO A 55 -3.92 0.50 18.63
CA PRO A 55 -4.85 1.35 17.87
C PRO A 55 -4.21 2.63 17.29
N HIS A 56 -3.10 3.07 17.88
CA HIS A 56 -2.37 4.29 17.50
C HIS A 56 -1.28 4.03 16.45
N VAL A 57 -0.89 2.78 16.21
CA VAL A 57 0.17 2.45 15.24
C VAL A 57 -0.43 2.37 13.83
N PRO A 58 0.03 3.18 12.87
CA PRO A 58 -0.46 3.10 11.51
C PRO A 58 -0.01 1.83 10.79
N VAL A 59 -0.88 1.29 9.96
CA VAL A 59 -0.65 0.12 9.13
C VAL A 59 -0.82 0.49 7.67
N ILE A 60 0.22 0.25 6.87
CA ILE A 60 0.20 0.45 5.41
C ILE A 60 -0.04 -0.92 4.76
N ALA A 61 -1.09 -1.05 3.95
CA ALA A 61 -1.29 -2.26 3.13
C ALA A 61 -0.59 -2.12 1.78
N PHE A 62 -0.05 -3.21 1.25
CA PHE A 62 0.50 -3.25 -0.11
C PHE A 62 0.14 -4.55 -0.83
N PRO A 63 -1.09 -4.64 -1.39
CA PRO A 63 -1.43 -5.69 -2.33
C PRO A 63 -0.83 -5.33 -3.69
N ARG A 64 0.43 -5.71 -3.95
CA ARG A 64 1.16 -5.31 -5.15
C ARG A 64 0.45 -5.81 -6.41
N GLU A 65 0.41 -4.97 -7.45
CA GLU A 65 -0.20 -5.27 -8.76
C GLU A 65 -1.70 -5.58 -8.67
N ALA A 66 -2.39 -5.04 -7.65
CA ALA A 66 -3.84 -5.19 -7.49
C ALA A 66 -4.65 -4.40 -8.54
N GLY A 67 -4.03 -3.45 -9.25
CA GLY A 67 -4.67 -2.69 -10.31
C GLY A 67 -5.94 -1.98 -9.84
N THR A 68 -7.08 -2.22 -10.49
CA THR A 68 -8.37 -1.62 -10.09
C THR A 68 -8.85 -2.08 -8.71
N ARG A 69 -8.33 -3.20 -8.18
CA ARG A 69 -8.65 -3.69 -6.83
C ARG A 69 -8.05 -2.82 -5.72
N TYR A 70 -7.20 -1.83 -6.04
CA TYR A 70 -6.78 -0.81 -5.08
C TYR A 70 -7.95 0.06 -4.58
N VAL A 71 -8.95 0.30 -5.43
CA VAL A 71 -10.11 1.13 -5.09
C VAL A 71 -10.87 0.52 -3.91
N GLY A 72 -11.02 1.25 -2.81
CA GLY A 72 -11.71 0.77 -1.60
C GLY A 72 -10.91 -0.22 -0.75
N PHE A 73 -9.73 -0.69 -1.18
CA PHE A 73 -9.00 -1.74 -0.47
C PHE A 73 -8.62 -1.33 0.95
N ALA A 74 -8.00 -0.16 1.11
CA ALA A 74 -7.53 0.35 2.40
C ALA A 74 -8.67 0.39 3.43
N LYS A 75 -9.82 0.94 3.01
CA LYS A 75 -11.05 1.00 3.82
C LYS A 75 -11.58 -0.40 4.14
N ALA A 76 -11.58 -1.32 3.19
CA ALA A 76 -12.10 -2.67 3.38
C ALA A 76 -11.29 -3.47 4.42
N VAL A 77 -9.98 -3.26 4.48
CA VAL A 77 -9.08 -3.95 5.40
C VAL A 77 -8.78 -3.16 6.69
N GLY A 78 -9.13 -1.88 6.74
CA GLY A 78 -8.88 -0.99 7.89
C GLY A 78 -7.45 -0.46 7.97
N ALA A 79 -6.76 -0.33 6.83
CA ALA A 79 -5.41 0.24 6.74
C ALA A 79 -5.46 1.78 6.78
N ASP A 80 -4.42 2.40 7.33
CA ASP A 80 -4.28 3.87 7.36
C ASP A 80 -3.64 4.42 6.08
N GLY A 81 -2.96 3.55 5.32
CA GLY A 81 -2.40 3.89 4.01
C GLY A 81 -2.39 2.71 3.05
N LEU A 82 -2.39 3.01 1.76
CA LEU A 82 -2.27 2.03 0.68
C LEU A 82 -1.03 2.33 -0.15
N ALA A 83 -0.10 1.40 -0.17
CA ALA A 83 1.01 1.47 -1.11
C ALA A 83 0.56 0.98 -2.49
N LEU A 84 1.08 1.65 -3.52
CA LEU A 84 0.74 1.45 -4.91
C LEU A 84 2.00 1.08 -5.69
N ASP A 85 1.86 0.12 -6.60
CA ASP A 85 2.95 -0.24 -7.50
C ASP A 85 2.99 0.65 -8.76
N ASN A 86 4.01 0.47 -9.60
CA ASN A 86 4.22 1.29 -10.80
C ASN A 86 3.42 0.84 -12.05
N SER A 87 2.45 -0.06 -11.92
CA SER A 87 1.54 -0.48 -13.00
C SER A 87 0.30 0.40 -13.13
N VAL A 88 -0.01 1.20 -12.10
CA VAL A 88 -1.12 2.16 -12.12
C VAL A 88 -0.61 3.59 -12.31
N ASP A 89 -1.35 4.39 -13.07
CA ASP A 89 -1.05 5.80 -13.27
C ASP A 89 -1.35 6.61 -11.98
N ALA A 90 -0.52 7.62 -11.70
CA ALA A 90 -0.61 8.42 -10.49
C ALA A 90 -1.89 9.29 -10.46
N GLU A 91 -2.32 9.84 -11.60
CA GLU A 91 -3.51 10.67 -11.73
C GLU A 91 -4.76 9.82 -11.58
N TRP A 92 -4.78 8.60 -12.16
CA TRP A 92 -5.84 7.62 -11.91
C TRP A 92 -5.92 7.26 -10.42
N ALA A 93 -4.79 6.94 -9.79
CA ALA A 93 -4.76 6.58 -8.38
C ALA A 93 -5.16 7.75 -7.46
N ALA A 94 -4.76 8.97 -7.79
CA ALA A 94 -5.19 10.17 -7.06
C ALA A 94 -6.72 10.35 -7.13
N ALA A 95 -7.33 10.08 -8.29
CA ALA A 95 -8.77 10.22 -8.48
C ALA A 95 -9.62 9.08 -7.88
N ASN A 96 -9.08 7.86 -7.82
CA ASN A 96 -9.88 6.65 -7.48
C ASN A 96 -9.47 5.96 -6.18
N VAL A 97 -8.25 6.21 -5.68
CA VAL A 97 -7.69 5.50 -4.53
C VAL A 97 -7.36 6.45 -3.38
N GLN A 98 -6.67 7.57 -3.66
CA GLN A 98 -6.31 8.56 -2.63
C GLN A 98 -7.53 9.23 -1.98
N VAL A 99 -8.70 9.16 -2.64
CA VAL A 99 -9.98 9.59 -2.07
C VAL A 99 -10.34 8.86 -0.77
N ASP A 100 -9.80 7.66 -0.55
CA ASP A 100 -9.99 6.89 0.67
C ASP A 100 -8.95 7.18 1.77
N GLY A 101 -7.85 7.89 1.47
CA GLY A 101 -6.82 8.22 2.46
C GLY A 101 -5.39 8.30 1.92
N CYS A 102 -4.42 8.04 2.79
CA CYS A 102 -3.00 8.12 2.45
C CYS A 102 -2.60 7.08 1.42
N VAL A 103 -1.85 7.51 0.41
CA VAL A 103 -1.21 6.61 -0.56
C VAL A 103 0.31 6.67 -0.44
N GLN A 104 0.97 5.55 -0.69
CA GLN A 104 2.43 5.46 -0.77
C GLN A 104 2.87 4.98 -2.16
N GLY A 105 3.87 5.61 -2.77
CA GLY A 105 4.39 5.21 -4.09
C GLY A 105 4.49 6.38 -5.08
N ASN A 106 4.56 6.12 -6.39
CA ASN A 106 4.64 4.81 -7.02
C ASN A 106 5.65 4.79 -8.19
N LEU A 107 6.75 5.54 -8.04
CA LEU A 107 7.76 5.71 -9.08
C LEU A 107 8.31 4.36 -9.55
N ALA A 108 8.42 4.17 -10.87
CA ALA A 108 8.99 2.95 -11.42
C ALA A 108 10.50 2.83 -11.09
N PRO A 109 10.98 1.68 -10.56
CA PRO A 109 12.38 1.52 -10.14
C PRO A 109 13.42 1.75 -11.25
N HIS A 110 13.06 1.54 -12.53
CA HIS A 110 13.99 1.75 -13.65
C HIS A 110 14.47 3.21 -13.77
N HIS A 111 13.75 4.19 -13.18
CA HIS A 111 14.23 5.56 -13.10
C HIS A 111 15.48 5.72 -12.22
N MET A 112 15.74 4.79 -11.29
CA MET A 112 16.99 4.77 -10.52
C MET A 112 18.19 4.32 -11.36
N VAL A 113 17.93 3.57 -12.44
CA VAL A 113 18.98 3.15 -13.39
C VAL A 113 19.22 4.25 -14.42
N ASN A 114 18.15 4.82 -14.98
CA ASN A 114 18.26 5.82 -16.05
C ASN A 114 18.69 7.20 -15.51
N GLY A 115 18.18 7.58 -14.34
CA GLY A 115 18.45 8.87 -13.70
C GLY A 115 18.07 10.08 -14.56
N GLY A 116 18.82 11.17 -14.37
CA GLY A 116 18.76 12.36 -15.21
C GLY A 116 17.41 13.10 -15.22
N ALA A 117 17.12 13.77 -16.34
CA ALA A 117 15.93 14.60 -16.50
C ALA A 117 14.63 13.78 -16.43
N ASP A 118 14.66 12.51 -16.84
CA ASP A 118 13.49 11.64 -16.82
C ASP A 118 13.08 11.29 -15.39
N LEU A 119 14.04 10.97 -14.51
CA LEU A 119 13.78 10.75 -13.09
C LEU A 119 13.16 11.99 -12.44
N VAL A 120 13.73 13.18 -12.70
CA VAL A 120 13.23 14.43 -12.10
C VAL A 120 11.81 14.73 -12.60
N ARG A 121 11.57 14.62 -13.90
CA ARG A 121 10.26 14.88 -14.51
C ARG A 121 9.20 13.94 -13.98
N GLU A 122 9.48 12.64 -13.90
CA GLU A 122 8.51 11.66 -13.42
C GLU A 122 8.24 11.81 -11.92
N THR A 123 9.28 12.06 -11.12
CA THR A 123 9.13 12.38 -9.69
C THR A 123 8.19 13.57 -9.49
N GLN A 124 8.42 14.67 -10.23
CA GLN A 124 7.58 15.86 -10.16
C GLN A 124 6.14 15.58 -10.60
N ARG A 125 5.95 14.79 -11.67
CA ARG A 125 4.62 14.40 -12.15
C ARG A 125 3.84 13.64 -11.07
N ILE A 126 4.45 12.64 -10.45
CA ILE A 126 3.81 11.82 -9.40
C ILE A 126 3.46 12.67 -8.17
N VAL A 127 4.41 13.50 -7.67
CA VAL A 127 4.15 14.40 -6.53
C VAL A 127 3.01 15.38 -6.87
N GLN A 128 2.99 15.91 -8.08
CA GLN A 128 1.95 16.82 -8.55
C GLN A 128 0.58 16.13 -8.67
N ALA A 129 0.53 14.87 -9.12
CA ALA A 129 -0.71 14.10 -9.23
C ALA A 129 -1.36 13.88 -7.85
N PHE A 130 -0.56 13.52 -6.85
CA PHE A 130 -1.05 13.22 -5.49
C PHE A 130 -1.17 14.43 -4.55
N ARG A 131 -0.87 15.66 -5.02
CA ARG A 131 -0.79 16.87 -4.19
C ARG A 131 -2.07 17.26 -3.42
N LYS A 132 -3.23 16.69 -3.79
CA LYS A 132 -4.53 17.02 -3.19
C LYS A 132 -4.86 16.18 -1.96
N GLY A 133 -4.02 15.20 -1.61
CA GLY A 133 -4.21 14.34 -0.45
C GLY A 133 -2.89 13.92 0.18
N PRO A 134 -2.96 13.16 1.28
CA PRO A 134 -1.76 12.62 1.93
C PRO A 134 -1.03 11.65 1.00
N HIS A 135 0.28 11.86 0.87
CA HIS A 135 1.15 11.12 -0.03
C HIS A 135 2.52 10.88 0.60
N ILE A 136 2.93 9.62 0.63
CA ILE A 136 4.29 9.21 0.96
C ILE A 136 4.97 8.79 -0.35
N PHE A 137 5.82 9.64 -0.90
CA PHE A 137 6.55 9.30 -2.12
C PHE A 137 7.43 8.06 -1.88
N ASN A 138 7.34 7.09 -2.78
CA ASN A 138 8.17 5.89 -2.75
C ASN A 138 8.26 5.27 -4.16
N LEU A 139 9.11 4.25 -4.33
CA LEU A 139 9.07 3.38 -5.50
C LEU A 139 7.82 2.49 -5.48
N GLY A 140 7.46 1.99 -6.65
CA GLY A 140 6.32 1.10 -6.88
C GLY A 140 6.64 -0.39 -6.81
N HIS A 141 7.72 -0.80 -6.13
CA HIS A 141 8.11 -2.21 -5.98
C HIS A 141 8.67 -2.46 -4.57
#